data_AF-A0A3L6DLT1-F1
#
_entry.id   AF-A0A3L6DLT1-F1
#
_cell.length_a   1.000
_cell.length_b   1.000
_cell.length_c   1.000
_cell.angle_alpha   90.00
_cell.angle_beta   90.00
_cell.angle_gamma   90.00
#
_symmetry.space_group_name_H-M   'P 1'
#
loop_
_entity.id
_entity.type
_entity.pdbx_description
1 polymer ?
#
loop_
_entity_poly.entity_id
_entity_poly.type
_entity_poly.pdbx_seq_one_letter_code
_entity_poly.pdbx_strand_id
1 'polypeptide(L)' 'MQVVVEVPGAAARLEKEGGPAHERNFVCSVQVDTQTGTFVTIGESMSRVKDAENSAAHKMVELLLKL' A
#
# COMPACT_ATOMS: atom_id res chain seq x y z
N MET A 1 -16.98 6.32 3.51
CA MET A 1 -16.12 7.18 4.35
C MET A 1 -14.70 6.64 4.21
N GLN A 2 -13.86 7.27 3.38
CA GLN A 2 -12.47 6.86 3.22
C GLN A 2 -11.66 7.58 4.29
N VAL A 3 -11.24 6.86 5.32
CA VAL A 3 -10.33 7.38 6.34
C VAL A 3 -8.93 7.29 5.75
N VAL A 4 -8.42 8.41 5.24
CA VAL A 4 -7.01 8.55 4.89
C VAL A 4 -6.25 8.72 6.20
N VAL A 5 -5.54 7.66 6.63
CA VAL A 5 -4.63 7.73 7.77
C VAL A 5 -3.31 8.28 7.25
N GLU A 6 -3.10 9.59 7.38
CA GLU A 6 -1.77 10.17 7.20
C GLU A 6 -0.93 9.82 8.43
N VAL A 7 -0.21 8.71 8.37
CA VAL A 7 0.81 8.38 9.38
C VAL A 7 2.05 9.23 9.07
N PRO A 8 2.50 10.10 9.99
CA PRO A 8 3.75 10.83 9.80
C PRO A 8 4.89 9.82 9.65
N GLY A 9 5.57 9.83 8.50
CA GLY A 9 6.61 8.85 8.17
C GLY A 9 6.14 7.62 7.38
N ALA A 10 4.89 7.59 6.91
CA ALA A 10 4.45 6.58 5.96
C ALA A 10 4.53 7.06 4.51
N ALA A 11 5.10 6.22 3.63
CA ALA A 11 5.20 6.49 2.20
C ALA A 11 4.56 5.35 1.41
N ALA A 12 3.65 5.70 0.49
CA ALA A 12 3.11 4.78 -0.50
C ALA A 12 3.89 4.92 -1.81
N ARG A 13 4.26 3.79 -2.43
CA ARG A 13 4.95 3.75 -3.72
C ARG A 13 4.24 2.82 -4.68
N LEU A 14 4.11 3.24 -5.94
CA LEU A 14 3.68 2.37 -7.03
C LEU A 14 4.88 1.53 -7.48
N GLU A 15 4.82 0.22 -7.26
CA GLU A 15 5.89 -0.73 -7.56
C GLU A 15 5.81 -1.27 -8.99
N LYS A 16 4.59 -1.53 -9.46
CA LYS A 16 4.35 -1.99 -10.83
C LYS A 16 3.11 -1.33 -11.41
N GLU A 17 3.27 -0.82 -12.63
CA GLU A 17 2.19 -0.57 -13.57
C GLU A 17 2.42 -1.49 -14.77
N GLY A 18 1.41 -2.26 -15.15
CA GLY A 18 1.50 -3.19 -16.25
C GLY A 18 0.16 -3.47 -16.90
N GLY A 19 0.20 -4.33 -17.91
CA GLY A 19 -0.98 -4.80 -18.62
C GLY A 19 -1.39 -3.93 -19.82
N PRO A 20 -2.19 -4.49 -20.74
CA PRO A 20 -2.84 -3.72 -21.80
C PRO A 20 -3.65 -2.55 -21.24
N ALA A 21 -3.92 -1.52 -22.06
CA ALA A 21 -4.72 -0.37 -21.61
C ALA A 21 -6.11 -0.76 -21.05
N HIS A 22 -6.66 -1.90 -21.49
CA HIS A 22 -7.94 -2.48 -21.03
C HIS A 22 -7.81 -3.45 -19.84
N GLU A 23 -6.60 -3.81 -19.44
CA GLU A 23 -6.27 -4.74 -18.35
C GLU A 23 -5.10 -4.19 -17.51
N ARG A 24 -5.12 -2.88 -17.21
CA ARG A 24 -4.07 -2.31 -16.37
C ARG A 24 -4.11 -2.94 -15.00
N ASN A 25 -2.92 -3.26 -14.48
CA ASN A 25 -2.73 -3.68 -13.12
C ASN A 25 -1.69 -2.79 -12.43
N PHE A 26 -1.98 -2.50 -11.17
CA PHE A 26 -1.20 -1.63 -10.32
C PHE A 26 -0.88 -2.39 -9.03
N VAL A 27 0.38 -2.35 -8.61
CA VAL A 27 0.84 -2.90 -7.33
C VAL A 27 1.48 -1.76 -6.57
N CYS A 28 1.05 -1.54 -5.33
CA CYS A 28 1.63 -0.53 -4.45
C CYS A 28 2.30 -1.18 -3.23
N SER A 29 3.32 -0.53 -2.73
CA SER A 29 3.94 -0.80 -1.43
C SER A 29 3.62 0.33 -0.47
N VAL A 30 3.59 0.01 0.83
CA VAL A 30 3.52 0.98 1.92
C VAL A 30 4.69 0.72 2.84
N GLN A 31 5.42 1.78 3.15
CA GLN A 31 6.50 1.79 4.13
C GLN A 31 6.07 2.63 5.32
N VAL A 32 6.36 2.16 6.54
CA VAL A 32 6.18 2.89 7.79
C VAL A 32 7.46 2.78 8.60
N ASP A 33 8.05 3.93 8.92
CA ASP A 33 9.19 3.99 9.84
C ASP A 33 8.67 4.07 11.29
N THR A 34 9.14 3.16 12.15
CA THR A 34 8.85 3.14 13.58
C THR A 34 10.15 3.26 14.39
N GLN A 35 10.04 3.44 15.71
CA GLN A 35 11.21 3.46 16.59
C GLN A 35 11.99 2.13 16.58
N THR A 36 11.34 1.03 16.20
CA THR A 36 11.92 -0.32 16.21
C THR A 36 12.46 -0.75 14.85
N GLY A 37 12.22 0.04 13.79
CA GLY A 37 12.69 -0.23 12.44
C GLY A 37 11.69 0.20 11.38
N THR A 38 11.96 -0.19 10.14
CA THR A 38 11.09 0.12 9.00
C THR A 38 10.26 -1.11 8.64
N PHE A 39 8.94 -0.95 8.60
CA PHE A 39 8.01 -1.95 8.10
C PHE A 39 7.68 -1.64 6.64
N VAL A 40 7.80 -2.64 5.78
CA VAL A 40 7.42 -2.54 4.37
C VAL A 40 6.45 -3.65 4.04
N THR A 41 5.35 -3.31 3.37
CA THR A 41 4.41 -4.30 2.84
C THR A 41 4.04 -3.97 1.41
N ILE A 42 3.63 -5.01 0.67
CA ILE A 42 3.17 -4.91 -0.71
C ILE A 42 1.71 -5.35 -0.75
N GLY A 43 0.88 -4.48 -1.33
CA GLY A 43 -0.54 -4.73 -1.58
C GLY A 43 -0.78 -5.68 -2.75
N GLU A 44 -2.03 -6.02 -2.97
CA GLU A 44 -2.44 -6.86 -4.08
C GLU A 44 -2.42 -6.09 -5.41
N SER A 45 -2.37 -6.82 -6.53
CA SER A 45 -2.50 -6.24 -7.86
C SER A 45 -3.94 -5.84 -8.12
N MET A 46 -4.18 -4.53 -8.30
CA MET A 46 -5.52 -3.98 -8.52
C MET A 46 -5.60 -3.25 -9.86
N SER A 47 -6.80 -3.13 -10.43
CA SER A 47 -7.01 -2.42 -11.70
C SER A 47 -6.94 -0.89 -11.60
N ARG A 48 -6.88 -0.36 -10.37
CA ARG A 48 -6.83 1.08 -10.07
C ARG A 48 -5.75 1.34 -9.03
N VAL A 49 -4.97 2.40 -9.24
CA VAL A 49 -3.91 2.83 -8.31
C VAL A 49 -4.43 3.00 -6.88
N LYS A 50 -5.56 3.70 -6.71
CA LYS A 50 -6.17 3.91 -5.39
C LYS A 50 -6.55 2.61 -4.68
N ASP A 51 -6.98 1.61 -5.42
CA ASP A 51 -7.35 0.31 -4.83
C ASP A 51 -6.08 -0.47 -4.46
N ALA A 52 -5.01 -0.36 -5.25
CA ALA A 52 -3.70 -0.93 -4.93
C ALA A 52 -3.07 -0.28 -3.69
N GLU A 53 -3.14 1.05 -3.57
CA GLU A 53 -2.73 1.80 -2.38
C GLU A 53 -3.54 1.37 -1.15
N ASN A 54 -4.86 1.26 -1.28
CA ASN A 54 -5.73 0.85 -0.18
C ASN A 54 -5.47 -0.59 0.24
N SER A 55 -5.21 -1.50 -0.71
CA SER A 55 -4.82 -2.88 -0.43
C SER A 55 -3.51 -2.94 0.36
N ALA A 56 -2.49 -2.17 -0.05
CA ALA A 56 -1.22 -2.10 0.65
C ALA A 56 -1.38 -1.50 2.07
N ALA A 57 -2.18 -0.45 2.22
CA ALA A 57 -2.46 0.18 3.52
C ALA A 57 -3.22 -0.77 4.47
N HIS A 58 -4.24 -1.47 3.97
CA HIS A 58 -4.99 -2.45 4.76
C HIS A 58 -4.08 -3.55 5.29
N LYS A 59 -3.20 -4.07 4.43
CA LYS A 59 -2.22 -5.10 4.80
C LYS A 59 -1.19 -4.59 5.81
N MET A 60 -0.80 -3.30 5.73
CA MET A 60 0.06 -2.66 6.73
C MET A 60 -0.64 -2.61 8.09
N VAL A 61 -1.90 -2.19 8.14
CA VAL A 61 -2.68 -2.15 9.39
C VAL A 61 -2.81 -3.54 10.00
N GLU A 62 -3.12 -4.56 9.21
CA GLU A 62 -3.17 -5.94 9.70
C GLU A 62 -1.82 -6.43 10.25
N LEU A 63 -0.71 -6.02 9.64
CA LEU A 63 0.63 -6.40 10.09
C LEU A 63 0.97 -5.70 11.41
N LEU A 64 0.69 -4.40 11.51
CA LEU A 64 0.97 -3.60 12.71
C LEU A 64 0.09 -3.99 13.90
N LEU A 65 -1.16 -4.40 13.67
CA LEU A 65 -2.07 -4.87 14.73
C LEU A 65 -1.72 -6.27 15.27
N LYS A 66 -0.85 -7.01 14.58
CA LYS A 66 -0.37 -8.34 15.00
C LYS A 66 0.97 -8.29 15.74
N LEU A 67 1.56 -7.10 15.91
CA LEU A 67 2.78 -6.86 16.69
C LEU A 67 2.43 -6.64 18.17
#